data_AF-A0A838DM33-F1
#
_entry.id   AF-A0A838DM33-F1
#
_cell.length_a   1.000
_cell.length_b   1.000
_cell.length_c   1.000
_cell.angle_alpha   90.00
_cell.angle_beta   90.00
_cell.angle_gamma   90.00
#
_symmetry.space_group_name_H-M   'P 1'
#
loop_
_entity.id
_entity.type
_entity.pdbx_description
1 polymer ?
#
loop_
_entity_poly.entity_id
_entity_poly.type
_entity_poly.pdbx_seq_one_letter_code
_entity_poly.pdbx_strand_id
1 'polypeptide(L)'
;VGTLLILSQWVMHRLPTIWPDAEVFRPERWDPANEQQVPPGAYFPFGGGPRTCIGMPLAQLEGRLILASILQHYTPQPVPGYTPGFQPVITLRPKRHLQVTLQPAFNGDADAQSRQLARLNMMAAQAGADRKGCRNALLSLMGLG
;
A
#
# COMPACT_ATOMS: atom_id res chain seq x y z
N VAL A 1 13.30 36.53 -23.46
CA VAL A 1 14.23 35.38 -23.33
C VAL A 1 15.05 35.58 -22.07
N GLY A 2 15.27 34.55 -21.27
CA GLY A 2 15.97 34.66 -19.98
C GLY A 2 15.07 34.84 -18.76
N THR A 3 13.75 34.86 -18.93
CA THR A 3 12.80 34.86 -17.80
C THR A 3 12.68 33.45 -17.22
N LEU A 4 12.90 33.33 -15.91
CA LEU A 4 12.66 32.09 -15.18
C LEU A 4 11.14 31.92 -14.94
N LEU A 5 10.59 30.79 -15.38
CA LEU A 5 9.24 30.38 -15.04
C LEU A 5 9.30 29.22 -14.06
N ILE A 6 8.53 29.32 -12.98
CA ILE A 6 8.39 28.27 -11.96
C ILE A 6 6.93 27.86 -11.92
N LEU A 7 6.68 26.57 -12.14
CA LEU A 7 5.35 25.98 -12.01
C LEU A 7 5.24 25.33 -10.63
N SER A 8 4.32 25.81 -9.80
CA SER A 8 4.09 25.25 -8.47
C SER A 8 3.07 24.11 -8.55
N GLN A 9 3.51 22.86 -8.35
CA GLN A 9 2.58 21.73 -8.21
C GLN A 9 1.64 21.97 -7.03
N TRP A 10 2.16 22.47 -5.91
CA TRP A 10 1.40 22.69 -4.68
C TRP A 10 0.18 23.60 -4.91
N VAL A 11 0.37 24.71 -5.61
CA VAL A 11 -0.72 25.66 -5.91
C VAL A 11 -1.66 25.07 -6.96
N MET A 12 -1.12 24.57 -8.07
CA MET A 12 -1.95 24.07 -9.19
C MET A 12 -2.83 22.88 -8.80
N HIS A 13 -2.31 21.95 -7.99
CA HIS A 13 -3.04 20.76 -7.55
C HIS A 13 -4.05 21.05 -6.43
N ARG A 14 -4.05 22.28 -5.91
CA ARG A 14 -4.95 22.73 -4.83
C ARG A 14 -5.86 23.89 -5.25
N LEU A 15 -5.83 24.28 -6.52
CA LEU A 15 -6.60 25.42 -7.01
C LEU A 15 -8.11 25.08 -7.06
N PRO A 16 -8.98 25.73 -6.26
CA PRO A 16 -10.38 25.32 -6.16
C PRO A 16 -11.19 25.44 -7.45
N THR A 17 -10.78 26.33 -8.35
CA THR A 17 -11.40 26.50 -9.67
C THR A 17 -11.19 25.31 -10.61
N ILE A 18 -10.18 24.48 -10.33
CA ILE A 18 -9.89 23.23 -11.04
C ILE A 18 -10.31 22.03 -10.19
N TRP A 19 -10.07 22.11 -8.89
CA TRP A 19 -10.26 21.02 -7.94
C TRP A 19 -11.31 21.41 -6.90
N PRO A 20 -12.62 21.18 -7.15
CA PRO A 20 -13.64 21.34 -6.12
C PRO A 20 -13.29 20.48 -4.90
N ASP A 21 -13.37 21.03 -3.70
CA ASP A 21 -12.90 20.41 -2.45
C ASP A 21 -11.43 19.96 -2.51
N ALA A 22 -10.55 20.84 -3.01
CA ALA A 22 -9.12 20.57 -3.20
C ALA A 22 -8.38 20.03 -1.96
N GLU A 23 -8.86 20.35 -0.77
CA GLU A 23 -8.25 19.94 0.50
C GLU A 23 -8.73 18.55 0.98
N VAL A 24 -9.73 17.98 0.32
CA VAL A 24 -10.29 16.67 0.67
C VAL A 24 -9.57 15.56 -0.11
N PHE A 25 -9.09 14.54 0.61
CA PHE A 25 -8.58 13.33 -0.01
C PHE A 25 -9.76 12.54 -0.63
N ARG A 26 -9.88 12.59 -1.96
CA ARG A 26 -10.98 11.97 -2.72
C ARG A 26 -10.44 11.18 -3.93
N PRO A 27 -10.02 9.91 -3.74
CA PRO A 27 -9.49 9.07 -4.82
C PRO A 27 -10.44 8.88 -6.01
N GLU A 28 -11.75 8.92 -5.76
CA GLU A 28 -12.82 8.72 -6.75
C GLU A 28 -12.83 9.79 -7.85
N ARG A 29 -12.07 10.88 -7.65
CA ARG A 29 -11.85 11.91 -8.67
C ARG A 29 -11.14 11.35 -9.92
N TRP A 30 -10.45 10.22 -9.78
CA TRP A 30 -9.72 9.54 -10.84
C TRP A 30 -10.47 8.32 -11.38
N ASP A 31 -11.74 8.13 -11.02
CA ASP A 31 -12.58 7.13 -11.67
C ASP A 31 -12.69 7.47 -13.17
N PRO A 32 -12.54 6.51 -14.09
CA PRO A 32 -12.77 6.70 -15.52
C PRO A 32 -14.07 7.44 -15.87
N ALA A 33 -15.12 7.28 -15.07
CA ALA A 33 -16.37 8.02 -15.24
C ALA A 33 -16.24 9.55 -15.04
N ASN A 34 -15.22 9.98 -14.29
CA ASN A 34 -14.93 11.38 -13.91
C ASN A 34 -13.69 11.96 -14.63
N GLU A 35 -12.87 11.13 -15.28
CA GLU A 35 -11.57 11.50 -15.86
C GLU A 35 -11.62 12.69 -16.83
N GLN A 36 -12.73 12.89 -17.55
CA GLN A 36 -12.87 13.96 -18.55
C GLN A 36 -12.92 15.39 -17.95
N GLN A 37 -12.98 15.53 -16.62
CA GLN A 37 -13.16 16.83 -15.98
C GLN A 37 -11.85 17.57 -15.64
N VAL A 38 -10.69 16.91 -15.72
CA VAL A 38 -9.41 17.53 -15.36
C VAL A 38 -8.74 18.17 -16.58
N PRO A 39 -8.49 19.49 -16.59
CA PRO A 39 -7.81 20.15 -17.72
C PRO A 39 -6.40 19.59 -17.96
N PRO A 40 -5.96 19.46 -19.22
CA PRO A 40 -4.59 19.05 -19.54
C PRO A 40 -3.55 19.94 -18.86
N GLY A 41 -2.54 19.32 -18.23
CA GLY A 41 -1.49 20.04 -17.51
C GLY A 41 -1.90 20.61 -16.15
N ALA A 42 -3.14 20.41 -15.69
CA ALA A 42 -3.56 20.80 -14.34
C ALA A 42 -3.02 19.87 -13.24
N TYR A 43 -2.68 18.63 -13.61
CA TYR A 43 -2.06 17.63 -12.73
C TYR A 43 -0.75 17.14 -13.34
N PHE A 44 0.35 17.35 -12.63
CA PHE A 44 1.72 17.09 -13.12
C PHE A 44 2.67 16.69 -11.98
N PRO A 45 2.34 15.63 -11.20
CA PRO A 45 3.14 15.22 -10.04
C PRO A 45 4.58 14.78 -10.40
N PHE A 46 4.80 14.39 -11.65
CA PHE A 46 6.10 13.97 -12.18
C PHE A 46 6.68 14.96 -13.21
N GLY A 47 6.16 16.19 -13.24
CA GLY A 47 6.47 17.17 -14.30
C GLY A 47 5.71 16.88 -15.60
N GLY A 48 6.23 17.38 -16.72
CA GLY A 48 5.61 17.23 -18.03
C GLY A 48 6.57 17.46 -19.19
N GLY A 49 6.16 17.08 -20.40
CA GLY A 49 6.94 17.24 -21.62
C GLY A 49 8.23 16.41 -21.68
N PRO A 50 9.22 16.79 -22.50
CA PRO A 50 10.47 16.04 -22.70
C PRO A 50 11.35 15.89 -21.44
N ARG A 51 11.02 16.62 -20.36
CA ARG A 51 11.73 16.60 -19.08
C ARG A 51 10.88 16.01 -17.95
N THR A 52 9.84 15.25 -18.28
CA THR A 52 9.08 14.45 -17.32
C THR A 52 10.02 13.52 -16.56
N CYS A 53 9.72 13.25 -15.29
CA CYS A 53 10.50 12.35 -14.46
C CYS A 53 10.67 10.98 -15.12
N ILE A 54 11.93 10.60 -15.40
CA ILE A 54 12.26 9.29 -15.97
C ILE A 54 11.85 8.13 -15.05
N GLY A 55 11.79 8.38 -13.73
CA GLY A 55 11.37 7.41 -12.72
C GLY A 55 9.86 7.28 -12.53
N MET A 56 9.03 8.02 -13.28
CA MET A 56 7.56 7.97 -13.12
C MET A 56 6.98 6.54 -13.18
N PRO A 57 7.33 5.70 -14.16
CA PRO A 57 6.76 4.34 -14.23
C PRO A 57 7.14 3.49 -13.03
N LEU A 58 8.40 3.58 -12.57
CA LEU A 58 8.90 2.86 -11.41
C LEU A 58 8.18 3.32 -10.13
N ALA A 59 8.09 4.63 -9.90
CA ALA A 59 7.43 5.18 -8.72
C ALA A 59 5.95 4.80 -8.63
N GLN A 60 5.24 4.77 -9.77
CA GLN A 60 3.86 4.32 -9.81
C GLN A 60 3.71 2.83 -9.50
N LEU A 61 4.60 1.99 -10.05
CA LEU A 61 4.61 0.56 -9.77
C LEU A 61 4.90 0.28 -8.29
N GLU A 62 5.99 0.83 -7.76
CA GLU A 62 6.40 0.65 -6.36
C GLU A 62 5.32 1.15 -5.40
N GLY A 63 4.78 2.35 -5.63
CA GLY A 63 3.74 2.92 -4.79
C GLY A 63 2.48 2.05 -4.71
N ARG A 64 2.04 1.49 -5.85
CA ARG A 64 0.90 0.56 -5.89
C ARG A 64 1.20 -0.74 -5.16
N LEU A 65 2.38 -1.32 -5.37
CA LEU A 65 2.78 -2.56 -4.72
C LEU A 65 2.89 -2.40 -3.20
N ILE A 66 3.58 -1.36 -2.73
CA ILE A 66 3.72 -1.06 -1.29
C ILE A 66 2.35 -0.88 -0.64
N LEU A 67 1.48 -0.07 -1.26
CA LEU A 67 0.14 0.17 -0.74
C LEU A 67 -0.69 -1.13 -0.69
N ALA A 68 -0.71 -1.90 -1.78
CA ALA A 68 -1.43 -3.17 -1.83
C ALA A 68 -0.90 -4.18 -0.80
N SER A 69 0.42 -4.33 -0.69
CA SER A 69 1.04 -5.24 0.27
C SER A 69 0.70 -4.88 1.71
N ILE A 70 0.69 -3.59 2.06
CA ILE A 70 0.28 -3.14 3.40
C ILE A 70 -1.20 -3.43 3.62
N LEU A 71 -2.07 -2.96 2.72
CA LEU A 71 -3.53 -3.02 2.91
C LEU A 71 -4.11 -4.45 2.82
N GLN A 72 -3.42 -5.39 2.16
CA GLN A 72 -3.83 -6.80 2.14
C GLN A 72 -3.64 -7.50 3.50
N HIS A 73 -2.68 -7.05 4.31
CA HIS A 73 -2.30 -7.74 5.54
C HIS A 73 -2.61 -6.91 6.78
N TYR A 74 -2.74 -5.60 6.64
CA TYR A 74 -2.89 -4.68 7.76
C TYR A 74 -3.89 -3.55 7.46
N THR A 75 -4.61 -3.13 8.49
CA THR A 75 -5.36 -1.89 8.57
C THR A 75 -4.53 -0.87 9.35
N PRO A 76 -3.94 0.14 8.68
CA PRO A 76 -3.13 1.16 9.35
C PRO A 76 -4.03 2.15 10.12
N GLN A 77 -3.69 2.44 11.38
CA GLN A 77 -4.40 3.41 12.22
C GLN A 77 -3.43 4.49 12.73
N PRO A 78 -3.73 5.79 12.57
CA PRO A 78 -2.88 6.84 13.11
C PRO A 78 -2.86 6.77 14.64
N VAL A 79 -1.70 7.02 15.25
CA VAL A 79 -1.60 7.11 16.71
C VAL A 79 -2.45 8.29 17.21
N PRO A 80 -3.24 8.13 18.29
CA PRO A 80 -4.05 9.22 18.85
C PRO A 80 -3.23 10.48 19.11
N GLY A 81 -3.80 11.64 18.75
CA GLY A 81 -3.14 12.94 18.91
C GLY A 81 -2.08 13.27 17.85
N TYR A 82 -1.84 12.39 16.88
CA TYR A 82 -0.99 12.74 15.74
C TYR A 82 -1.66 13.81 14.87
N THR A 83 -1.04 14.99 14.79
CA THR A 83 -1.45 16.06 13.88
C THR A 83 -0.44 16.14 12.73
N PRO A 84 -0.86 15.88 11.48
CA PRO A 84 0.00 16.05 10.31
C PRO A 84 0.48 17.50 10.17
N GLY A 85 1.67 17.68 9.61
CA GLY A 85 2.19 19.00 9.25
C GLY A 85 3.21 18.87 8.14
N PHE A 86 3.46 19.95 7.42
CA PHE A 86 4.38 19.97 6.30
C PHE A 86 5.71 20.62 6.67
N GLN A 87 6.79 20.09 6.11
CA GLN A 87 8.11 20.67 6.13
C GLN A 87 8.56 20.90 4.67
N PRO A 88 8.59 22.16 4.20
CA PRO A 88 9.02 22.49 2.86
C PRO A 88 10.56 22.49 2.80
N VAL A 89 11.15 21.36 2.41
CA VAL A 89 12.55 21.30 1.95
C VAL A 89 12.55 21.06 0.43
N ILE A 90 13.66 20.59 -0.16
CA ILE A 90 13.73 20.28 -1.60
C ILE A 90 12.55 19.40 -2.05
N THR A 91 12.16 18.43 -1.21
CA THR A 91 10.89 17.72 -1.33
C THR A 91 9.96 18.09 -0.20
N LEU A 92 8.64 18.11 -0.44
CA LEU A 92 7.67 18.28 0.63
C LEU A 92 7.67 17.02 1.51
N ARG A 93 7.86 17.19 2.82
CA ARG A 93 7.92 16.09 3.78
C ARG A 93 6.94 16.31 4.94
N PRO A 94 6.56 15.26 5.66
CA PRO A 94 5.93 15.40 6.97
C PRO A 94 6.87 16.11 7.95
N LYS A 95 6.35 17.06 8.74
CA LYS A 95 7.10 17.80 9.78
C LYS A 95 7.53 16.89 10.95
N ARG A 96 6.82 15.79 11.14
CA ARG A 96 7.11 14.76 12.15
C ARG A 96 6.91 13.41 11.50
N HIS A 97 7.66 12.41 11.95
CA HIS A 97 7.48 11.02 11.53
C HIS A 97 6.00 10.62 11.68
N LEU A 98 5.44 10.02 10.63
CA LEU A 98 4.08 9.50 10.66
C LEU A 98 4.09 8.25 11.56
N GLN A 99 3.39 8.33 12.69
CA GLN A 99 3.26 7.22 13.62
C GLN A 99 1.94 6.51 13.36
N VAL A 100 2.02 5.22 13.06
CA VAL A 100 0.88 4.39 12.68
C VAL A 100 0.98 3.06 13.40
N THR A 101 -0.13 2.59 13.95
CA THR A 101 -0.28 1.21 14.43
C THR A 101 -0.86 0.35 13.31
N LEU A 102 -0.24 -0.78 13.04
CA LEU A 102 -0.73 -1.75 12.05
C LEU A 102 -1.54 -2.81 12.78
N GLN A 103 -2.85 -2.84 12.53
CA GLN A 103 -3.70 -3.95 12.98
C GLN A 103 -3.78 -4.98 11.85
N PRO A 104 -3.67 -6.30 12.11
CA PRO A 104 -3.89 -7.29 11.07
C PRO A 104 -5.25 -7.09 10.38
N ALA A 105 -5.26 -7.05 9.05
CA ALA A 105 -6.49 -7.07 8.28
C ALA A 105 -7.07 -8.48 8.41
N PHE A 106 -8.25 -8.61 9.01
CA PHE A 106 -8.95 -9.90 9.08
C PHE A 106 -9.32 -10.36 7.66
N ASN A 107 -8.45 -11.15 7.04
CA ASN A 107 -8.76 -11.91 5.84
C ASN A 107 -9.12 -13.33 6.29
N GLY A 108 -10.43 -13.57 6.45
CA GLY A 108 -10.97 -14.83 6.98
C GLY A 108 -10.41 -16.09 6.32
N ASP A 109 -10.05 -16.02 5.03
CA ASP A 109 -9.56 -17.17 4.25
C ASP A 109 -8.04 -17.39 4.39
N ALA A 110 -7.24 -16.32 4.43
CA ALA A 110 -5.78 -16.39 4.57
C ALA A 110 -5.35 -16.72 6.01
N ASP A 111 -6.12 -16.24 7.00
CA ASP A 111 -5.92 -16.57 8.41
C ASP A 111 -6.29 -18.03 8.70
N ALA A 112 -7.33 -18.56 8.04
CA ALA A 112 -7.70 -19.97 8.17
C ALA A 112 -6.62 -20.89 7.64
N GLN A 113 -6.05 -20.60 6.46
CA GLN A 113 -4.96 -21.39 5.88
C GLN A 113 -3.66 -21.26 6.68
N SER A 114 -3.31 -20.06 7.15
CA SER A 114 -2.12 -19.84 7.99
C SER A 114 -2.22 -20.56 9.34
N ARG A 115 -3.41 -20.57 9.97
CA ARG A 115 -3.68 -21.32 11.21
C ARG A 115 -3.73 -22.82 10.98
N GLN A 116 -4.27 -23.28 9.85
CA GLN A 116 -4.27 -24.69 9.43
C GLN A 116 -2.84 -25.19 9.22
N LEU A 117 -2.00 -24.45 8.49
CA LEU A 117 -0.60 -24.78 8.25
C LEU A 117 0.23 -24.74 9.55
N ALA A 118 0.00 -23.76 10.42
CA ALA A 118 0.66 -23.70 11.73
C ALA A 118 0.26 -24.89 12.63
N ARG A 119 -1.01 -25.31 12.60
CA ARG A 119 -1.49 -26.52 13.29
C ARG A 119 -0.88 -27.79 12.70
N LEU A 120 -0.88 -27.93 11.37
CA LEU A 120 -0.28 -29.09 10.68
C LEU A 120 1.21 -29.19 10.97
N ASN A 121 1.95 -28.08 10.97
CA ASN A 121 3.36 -28.04 11.31
C ASN A 121 3.62 -28.37 12.79
N MET A 122 2.76 -27.93 13.72
CA MET A 122 2.83 -28.34 15.13
C MET A 122 2.54 -29.83 15.31
N MET A 123 1.53 -30.38 14.63
CA MET A 123 1.19 -31.80 14.70
C MET A 123 2.30 -32.67 14.10
N ALA A 124 2.90 -32.23 12.98
CA ALA A 124 4.05 -32.90 12.38
C ALA A 124 5.30 -32.84 13.28
N ALA A 125 5.54 -31.72 13.96
CA ALA A 125 6.63 -31.57 14.93
C ALA A 125 6.43 -32.46 16.17
N GLN A 126 5.20 -32.66 16.64
CA GLN A 126 4.87 -33.56 17.75
C GLN A 126 4.93 -35.04 17.32
N ALA A 127 4.51 -35.36 16.10
CA ALA A 127 4.61 -36.72 15.54
C ALA A 127 6.06 -37.13 15.22
N GLY A 128 6.97 -36.17 15.03
CA GLY A 128 8.40 -36.40 14.84
C GLY A 128 9.15 -36.93 16.07
N ALA A 129 8.50 -37.04 17.24
CA ALA A 129 9.11 -37.54 18.46
C ALA A 129 9.02 -39.07 18.67
N ASP A 130 8.31 -39.83 17.83
CA ASP A 130 8.28 -41.29 17.91
C ASP A 130 8.42 -41.97 16.53
N ARG A 131 9.65 -42.38 16.22
CA ARG A 131 10.00 -43.12 14.99
C ARG A 131 9.23 -44.45 14.86
N LYS A 132 8.63 -44.99 15.94
CA LYS A 132 7.84 -46.22 15.87
C LYS A 132 6.40 -45.98 15.42
N GLY A 133 5.79 -44.84 15.78
CA GLY A 133 4.43 -44.47 15.36
C GLY A 133 4.29 -44.19 13.86
N CYS A 134 5.31 -43.58 13.26
CA CYS A 134 5.30 -43.19 11.84
C CYS A 134 5.21 -44.41 10.89
N ARG A 135 5.81 -45.56 11.28
CA ARG A 135 5.76 -46.79 10.46
C ARG A 135 4.37 -47.44 10.47
N ASN A 136 3.66 -47.40 11.60
CA ASN A 136 2.32 -47.98 11.71
C ASN A 136 1.25 -47.12 11.05
N ALA A 137 1.39 -45.79 11.09
CA ALA A 137 0.48 -44.86 10.39
C ALA A 137 0.59 -44.99 8.86
N LEU A 138 1.81 -45.19 8.34
CA LEU A 138 2.05 -45.42 6.91
C LEU A 138 1.48 -46.77 6.42
N LEU A 139 1.56 -47.84 7.22
CA LEU A 139 1.01 -49.15 6.87
C LEU A 139 -0.54 -49.14 6.87
N SER A 140 -1.17 -48.40 7.78
CA SER A 140 -2.62 -48.23 7.83
C SER A 140 -3.17 -47.39 6.66
N LEU A 141 -2.44 -46.36 6.21
CA LEU A 141 -2.80 -45.55 5.04
C LEU A 141 -2.63 -46.28 3.70
N MET A 142 -1.74 -47.28 3.63
CA MET A 142 -1.53 -48.11 2.44
C MET A 142 -2.38 -49.39 2.41
N GLY A 143 -3.23 -49.62 3.44
CA GLY A 143 -4.08 -50.80 3.52
C GLY A 143 -3.33 -52.13 3.71
N LEU A 144 -2.12 -52.10 4.28
CA LEU A 144 -1.27 -53.26 4.53
C LEU A 144 -1.14 -53.59 6.03
N GLY A 145 -2.19 -53.31 6.80
CA GLY A 145 -2.28 -53.59 8.23
C GLY A 145 -3.15 -54.80 8.52
#